data_AF-A0A967VBF1-F1
#
_entry.id   AF-A0A967VBF1-F1
#
_cell.length_a   1.000
_cell.length_b   1.000
_cell.length_c   1.000
_cell.angle_alpha   90.00
_cell.angle_beta   90.00
_cell.angle_gamma   90.00
#
_symmetry.space_group_name_H-M   'P 1'
#
loop_
_entity.id
_entity.type
_entity.pdbx_description
1 polymer ?
#
loop_
_entity_poly.entity_id
_entity_poly.type
_entity_poly.pdbx_seq_one_letter_code
_entity_poly.pdbx_strand_id
1 'polypeptide(L)' 'QILSETEGIIPALESSHAVAEGLKRAPKMRPDQIIVINLSGRGDKDLNTVIDALGIDRD' A
#
# COMPACT_ATOMS: atom_id res chain seq x y z
N GLN A 1 0.56 3.42 -4.47
CA GLN A 1 1.69 4.32 -4.16
C GLN A 1 1.51 5.06 -2.82
N ILE A 2 0.29 5.45 -2.42
CA ILE A 2 -0.02 6.20 -1.17
C ILE A 2 0.90 5.89 0.03
N LEU A 3 0.95 4.65 0.53
CA LEU A 3 1.72 4.32 1.74
C LEU A 3 3.23 4.62 1.61
N SER A 4 3.77 4.49 0.39
CA SER A 4 5.18 4.79 0.10
C SER A 4 5.43 6.29 0.03
N GLU A 5 4.48 7.06 -0.49
CA GLU A 5 4.58 8.51 -0.59
C GLU A 5 4.36 9.21 0.76
N THR A 6 3.44 8.70 1.58
CA THR A 6 3.08 9.34 2.86
C THR A 6 3.95 8.88 4.02
N GLU A 7 4.31 7.59 4.08
CA GLU A 7 5.02 7.00 5.22
C GLU A 7 6.42 6.46 4.86
N GLY A 8 6.84 6.52 3.59
CA GLY A 8 8.14 6.00 3.16
C GLY A 8 8.25 4.47 3.21
N ILE A 9 7.13 3.75 3.35
CA ILE A 9 7.09 2.29 3.42
C ILE A 9 6.71 1.74 2.05
N ILE A 10 7.53 0.85 1.49
CA ILE A 10 7.21 0.12 0.26
C ILE A 10 6.58 -1.23 0.65
N PRO A 11 5.23 -1.34 0.69
CA PRO A 11 4.57 -2.58 1.08
C PRO A 11 4.69 -3.65 -0.01
N ALA A 12 4.66 -4.93 0.40
CA ALA A 12 4.39 -6.02 -0.54
C ALA A 12 3.06 -5.82 -1.27
N LEU A 13 2.91 -6.42 -2.46
CA LEU A 13 1.70 -6.25 -3.27
C LEU A 13 0.46 -6.80 -2.55
N GLU A 14 0.59 -7.91 -1.81
CA GLU A 14 -0.47 -8.48 -0.99
C GLU A 14 -0.86 -7.55 0.16
N SER A 15 0.13 -6.93 0.82
CA SER A 15 -0.13 -5.99 1.92
C SER A 15 -0.79 -4.70 1.43
N SER A 16 -0.52 -4.30 0.19
CA SER A 16 -1.16 -3.14 -0.44
C SER A 16 -2.67 -3.31 -0.58
N HIS A 17 -3.17 -4.55 -0.74
CA HIS A 17 -4.61 -4.83 -0.79
C HIS A 17 -5.29 -4.52 0.55
N ALA A 18 -4.66 -4.89 1.67
CA ALA A 18 -5.19 -4.62 3.01
C ALA A 18 -5.21 -3.11 3.31
N VAL A 19 -4.16 -2.39 2.92
CA VAL A 19 -4.09 -0.92 3.04
C VAL A 19 -5.19 -0.25 2.21
N ALA A 20 -5.42 -0.71 0.98
CA ALA A 20 -6.46 -0.16 0.12
C ALA A 20 -7.87 -0.34 0.72
N GLU A 21 -8.17 -1.48 1.33
CA GLU A 21 -9.44 -1.68 2.05
C GLU A 21 -9.53 -0.79 3.29
N GLY A 22 -8.43 -0.67 4.07
CA GLY A 22 -8.36 0.22 5.22
C GLY A 22 -8.70 1.67 4.86
N LEU A 23 -8.14 2.19 3.77
CA LEU A 23 -8.40 3.54 3.26
C LEU A 23 -9.85 3.73 2.79
N LYS A 24 -10.50 2.68 2.25
CA LYS A 24 -11.92 2.72 1.86
C LYS A 24 -12.85 2.65 3.07
N ARG A 25 -12.44 1.95 4.12
CA ARG A 25 -13.24 1.69 5.32
C ARG A 25 -13.16 2.82 6.34
N ALA A 26 -11.96 3.36 6.58
CA ALA A 26 -11.72 4.37 7.62
C ALA A 26 -12.68 5.59 7.56
N PRO A 27 -13.01 6.18 6.38
CA PRO A 27 -13.92 7.31 6.31
C PRO A 27 -15.38 7.00 6.72
N LYS A 28 -15.74 5.72 6.80
CA LYS A 28 -17.08 5.24 7.20
C LYS A 28 -17.15 4.86 8.68
N MET A 29 -16.02 4.87 9.38
CA MET A 29 -15.93 4.53 10.80
C MET A 29 -16.09 5.77 11.66
N ARG A 30 -16.42 5.58 12.94
CA ARG A 30 -16.39 6.68 13.89
C ARG A 30 -14.93 7.06 14.20
N PRO A 31 -14.64 8.33 14.54
CA PRO A 31 -13.28 8.79 14.80
C PRO A 31 -12.56 8.08 15.95
N ASP A 32 -13.29 7.47 16.89
CA ASP A 32 -12.75 6.75 18.06
C ASP A 32 -12.35 5.30 17.75
N GLN A 33 -12.70 4.77 16.57
CA GLN A 33 -12.42 3.38 16.21
C GLN A 33 -11.03 3.24 15.58
N ILE A 34 -10.32 2.16 15.93
CA ILE A 34 -8.96 1.90 15.47
C ILE A 34 -8.97 0.75 14.44
N ILE A 35 -8.21 0.90 13.35
CA ILE A 35 -7.90 -0.17 12.39
C ILE A 35 -6.44 -0.58 12.58
N VAL A 36 -6.20 -1.88 12.75
CA VAL A 36 -4.86 -2.46 12.69
C VAL A 36 -4.70 -3.19 11.36
N ILE A 37 -3.69 -2.82 10.59
CA ILE A 37 -3.37 -3.44 9.30
C ILE A 37 -2.04 -4.16 9.43
N ASN A 38 -2.02 -5.45 9.10
CA ASN A 38 -0.79 -6.23 9.07
C ASN A 38 -0.05 -6.01 7.75
N LEU A 39 1.19 -5.53 7.82
CA LEU A 39 2.12 -5.48 6.68
C LEU A 39 2.96 -6.75 6.68
N SER A 40 2.46 -7.77 5.99
CA SER A 40 3.07 -9.10 5.95
C SER A 40 4.47 -9.15 5.33
N GLY A 41 4.84 -8.14 4.53
CA GLY A 41 6.13 -8.07 3.86
C GLY A 41 6.40 -6.75 3.18
N ARG A 42 7.62 -6.64 2.65
CA ARG A 42 8.15 -5.48 1.91
C ARG A 42 8.09 -5.70 0.40
N GLY A 43 7.90 -4.63 -0.35
CA GLY A 43 7.70 -4.66 -1.81
C GLY A 43 8.96 -4.64 -2.66
N ASP A 44 10.16 -4.72 -2.07
CA ASP A 44 11.44 -4.68 -2.80
C ASP A 44 11.51 -5.71 -3.94
N LYS A 45 10.93 -6.90 -3.73
CA LYS A 45 10.95 -7.99 -4.72
C LYS A 45 9.99 -7.76 -5.88
N ASP A 46 8.93 -6.99 -5.65
CA ASP A 46 7.84 -6.78 -6.62
C ASP A 46 8.00 -5.47 -7.40
N LEU A 47 9.06 -4.70 -7.12
CA LEU A 47 9.26 -3.37 -7.67
C LEU A 47 9.30 -3.37 -9.21
N ASN A 48 9.95 -4.36 -9.83
CA ASN A 48 9.99 -4.50 -11.29
C ASN A 48 8.58 -4.69 -11.88
N THR A 49 7.79 -5.58 -11.28
CA THR A 49 6.40 -5.83 -11.68
C THR A 49 5.55 -4.56 -11.60
N VAL A 50 5.75 -3.76 -10.56
CA VAL A 50 5.03 -2.50 -10.36
C VAL A 50 5.49 -1.45 -11.36
N ILE A 51 6.80 -1.31 -11.62
CA ILE A 51 7.35 -0.39 -12.62
C ILE A 51 6.74 -0.69 -14.00
N ASP A 52 6.73 -1.97 -14.39
CA ASP A 52 6.20 -2.41 -15.69
C ASP A 52 4.69 -2.14 -15.77
N ALA A 53 3.94 -2.42 -14.69
CA ALA A 53 2.50 -2.14 -14.62
C ALA A 53 2.16 -0.65 -14.64
N LEU A 54 3.04 0.21 -14.14
CA LEU A 54 2.89 1.66 -14.15
C LEU A 54 3.37 2.30 -15.46
N GLY A 55 3.97 1.52 -16.37
CA GLY A 55 4.50 2.02 -17.64
C GLY A 55 5.59 3.08 -17.45
N ILE A 56 6.37 2.98 -16.37
CA ILE A 56 7.48 3.90 -16.11
C ILE A 56 8.65 3.46 -17.00
N ASP A 57 9.03 4.33 -17.93
CA ASP A 57 10.18 4.11 -18.81
C ASP A 57 11.48 4.15 -17.99
N ARG A 58 12.43 3.27 -18.31
CA ARG A 58 13.67 3.10 -17.52
C ARG A 58 14.88 3.82 -18.13
N ASP A 59 14.63 4.74 -19.07
CA ASP A 59 15.65 5.53 -19.78
C ASP A 59 16.35 6.58 -18.89
#